data_AF-A0A7W0M3W9-F1
#
_entry.id   AF-A0A7W0M3W9-F1
#
_cell.length_a   1.000
_cell.length_b   1.000
_cell.length_c   1.000
_cell.angle_alpha   90.00
_cell.angle_beta   90.00
_cell.angle_gamma   90.00
#
_symmetry.space_group_name_H-M   'P 1'
#
loop_
_entity.id
_entity.type
_entity.pdbx_description
1 polymer ?
#
loop_
_entity_poly.entity_id
_entity_poly.type
_entity_poly.pdbx_seq_one_letter_code
_entity_poly.pdbx_strand_id
1 'polypeptide(L)'
;MPASVVEPVDVSGQRVLVDVQGQQQTVSAALLISDSTDLPRPGDWVLVHMGFALSRMDESEARSVLESLDDLNDMYADQLHAHAAESERQRS
;
A
#
# COMPACT_ATOMS: atom_id res chain seq x y z
N MET A 1 0.62 -3.22 2.05
CA MET A 1 0.18 -2.11 1.19
C MET A 1 1.35 -1.63 0.37
N PRO A 2 1.26 -1.61 -0.97
CA PRO A 2 2.26 -0.98 -1.82
C PRO A 2 2.40 0.51 -1.47
N ALA A 3 3.64 1.00 -1.43
CA ALA A 3 3.95 2.39 -1.14
C ALA A 3 5.15 2.85 -1.99
N SER A 4 5.11 4.09 -2.46
CA SER A 4 6.26 4.69 -3.14
C SER A 4 7.15 5.41 -2.13
N VAL A 5 8.46 5.29 -2.28
CA VAL A 5 9.44 5.95 -1.42
C VAL A 5 9.58 7.40 -1.87
N VAL A 6 9.37 8.34 -0.94
CA VAL A 6 9.50 9.77 -1.18
C VAL A 6 10.93 10.22 -0.87
N GLU A 7 11.40 10.00 0.36
CA GLU A 7 12.75 10.36 0.80
C GLU A 7 13.19 9.61 2.07
N PRO A 8 14.50 9.43 2.30
CA PRO A 8 15.03 9.03 3.60
C PRO A 8 14.81 10.11 4.66
N VAL A 9 14.43 9.71 5.88
CA VAL A 9 14.13 10.65 6.99
C VAL A 9 15.28 10.73 8.00
N ASP A 10 16.20 9.76 7.97
CA ASP A 10 17.40 9.75 8.80
C ASP A 10 18.66 9.46 7.99
N VAL A 11 19.81 9.80 8.58
CA VAL A 11 21.13 9.61 7.97
C VAL A 11 21.52 8.14 7.79
N SER A 12 20.90 7.24 8.56
CA SER A 12 21.11 5.79 8.43
C SER A 12 20.28 5.18 7.30
N GLY A 13 19.29 5.90 6.76
CA GLY A 13 18.31 5.39 5.80
C GLY A 13 17.39 4.31 6.35
N GLN A 14 17.39 4.09 7.68
CA GLN A 14 16.58 3.06 8.33
C GLN A 14 15.13 3.52 8.51
N ARG A 15 14.87 4.81 8.32
CA ARG A 15 13.51 5.35 8.25
C ARG A 15 13.33 6.09 6.94
N VAL A 16 12.23 5.80 6.27
CA VAL A 16 11.86 6.42 4.99
C VAL A 16 10.44 6.98 5.06
N LEU A 17 10.24 8.13 4.42
CA LEU A 17 8.93 8.68 4.14
C LEU A 17 8.39 7.97 2.90
N VAL A 18 7.19 7.42 3.02
CA VAL A 18 6.52 6.73 1.91
C VAL A 18 5.15 7.35 1.68
N ASP A 19 4.70 7.31 0.43
CA ASP A 19 3.34 7.65 0.02
C ASP A 19 2.54 6.36 -0.22
N VAL A 20 1.45 6.22 0.52
CA VAL A 20 0.46 5.15 0.38
C VAL A 20 -0.83 5.78 -0.14
N GLN A 21 -1.07 5.71 -1.44
CA GLN A 21 -2.28 6.25 -2.07
C GLN A 21 -2.57 7.72 -1.70
N GLY A 22 -1.54 8.58 -1.69
CA GLY A 22 -1.66 10.00 -1.35
C GLY A 22 -1.58 10.31 0.16
N GLN A 23 -1.36 9.31 1.02
CA GLN A 23 -1.10 9.49 2.44
C GLN A 23 0.37 9.25 2.75
N GLN A 24 1.04 10.26 3.29
CA GLN A 24 2.44 10.16 3.66
C GLN A 24 2.62 9.66 5.09
N GLN A 25 3.51 8.68 5.27
CA GLN A 25 3.87 8.17 6.59
C GLN A 25 5.33 7.74 6.65
N THR A 26 5.95 7.87 7.83
CA THR A 26 7.29 7.35 8.07
C THR A 26 7.23 5.88 8.46
N VAL A 27 8.01 5.04 7.77
CA VAL A 27 8.12 3.60 8.06
C VAL A 27 9.57 3.20 8.30
N SER A 28 9.75 2.08 9.01
CA SER A 28 11.07 1.47 9.23
C SER A 28 11.46 0.60 8.04
N ALA A 29 12.65 0.84 7.48
CA ALA A 29 13.28 0.02 6.44
C ALA A 29 14.22 -1.06 7.02
N ALA A 30 14.24 -1.25 8.34
CA ALA A 30 15.16 -2.19 8.99
C ALA A 30 15.00 -3.65 8.50
N LEU A 31 13.78 -4.06 8.12
CA LEU A 31 13.50 -5.40 7.64
C LEU A 31 13.86 -5.59 6.15
N LEU A 32 13.74 -4.53 5.34
CA LEU A 32 14.24 -4.50 3.97
C LEU A 32 15.76 -4.72 3.88
N ILE A 33 16.52 -4.13 4.80
CA ILE A 33 17.99 -4.20 4.81
C ILE A 33 18.48 -5.64 5.11
N SER A 34 17.64 -6.46 5.75
CA SER A 34 17.99 -7.85 6.05
C SER A 34 18.09 -8.71 4.78
N ASP A 35 17.37 -8.34 3.72
CA ASP A 35 17.39 -9.02 2.42
C ASP A 35 18.35 -8.37 1.40
N SER A 36 18.83 -7.14 1.64
CA SER A 36 19.78 -6.45 0.75
C SER A 36 20.50 -5.28 1.44
N THR A 37 21.78 -5.06 1.14
CA THR A 37 22.56 -3.92 1.67
C THR A 37 22.15 -2.57 1.04
N ASP A 38 21.32 -2.55 0.00
CA ASP A 38 20.88 -1.31 -0.66
C ASP A 38 19.66 -0.71 0.03
N LEU A 39 19.80 0.55 0.46
CA LEU A 39 18.72 1.32 1.08
C LEU A 39 17.69 1.74 0.01
N PRO A 40 16.38 1.76 0.35
CA PRO A 40 15.36 2.28 -0.53
C PRO A 40 15.58 3.76 -0.86
N ARG A 41 15.38 4.11 -2.14
CA ARG A 41 15.61 5.44 -2.72
C ARG A 41 14.30 6.06 -3.18
N PRO A 42 14.24 7.40 -3.31
CA PRO A 42 13.10 8.07 -3.93
C PRO A 42 12.71 7.42 -5.27
N GLY A 43 11.43 7.08 -5.42
CA GLY A 43 10.88 6.40 -6.59
C GLY A 43 10.85 4.86 -6.51
N ASP A 44 11.54 4.24 -5.55
CA ASP A 44 11.37 2.81 -5.28
C ASP A 44 9.96 2.51 -4.76
N TRP A 45 9.48 1.30 -5.03
CA TRP A 45 8.23 0.79 -4.44
C TRP A 45 8.51 -0.30 -3.42
N VAL A 46 7.80 -0.25 -2.31
CA VAL A 46 7.96 -1.18 -1.19
C VAL A 46 6.62 -1.66 -0.66
N LEU A 47 6.60 -2.89 -0.16
CA LEU A 47 5.46 -3.42 0.56
C LEU A 47 5.53 -3.02 2.04
N VAL A 48 4.58 -2.20 2.48
CA VAL A 48 4.47 -1.76 3.87
C VAL A 48 3.49 -2.63 4.65
N HIS A 49 3.87 -3.05 5.85
CA HIS A 49 3.02 -3.72 6.82
C HIS A 49 3.32 -3.22 8.23
N MET A 50 2.30 -2.76 8.96
CA MET A 50 2.40 -2.37 10.38
C MET A 50 3.55 -1.38 10.70
N GLY A 51 3.83 -0.45 9.79
CA GLY A 51 4.91 0.55 9.96
C GLY A 51 6.31 0.08 9.52
N PHE A 52 6.42 -1.09 8.92
CA PHE A 52 7.66 -1.63 8.38
C PHE A 52 7.55 -1.81 6.87
N ALA A 53 8.62 -1.48 6.16
CA ALA A 53 8.80 -1.88 4.78
C ALA A 53 9.45 -3.27 4.76
N LEU A 54 8.79 -4.23 4.11
CA LEU A 54 9.14 -5.65 4.14
C LEU A 54 9.93 -6.09 2.91
N SER A 55 9.51 -5.67 1.72
CA SER A 55 10.13 -6.07 0.45
C SER A 55 10.07 -4.94 -0.56
N ARG A 56 11.02 -4.92 -1.50
CA ARG A 56 10.96 -4.05 -2.69
C ARG A 56 10.04 -4.70 -3.72
N MET A 57 9.40 -3.87 -4.52
CA MET A 57 8.64 -4.30 -5.68
C MET A 57 8.86 -3.32 -6.82
N ASP A 58 8.61 -3.75 -8.04
CA ASP A 58 8.64 -2.85 -9.19
C ASP A 58 7.37 -2.00 -9.25
N GLU A 59 7.46 -0.80 -9.82
CA GLU A 59 6.31 0.11 -9.96
C GLU A 59 5.13 -0.54 -10.72
N SER A 60 5.42 -1.33 -11.77
CA SER A 60 4.39 -2.03 -12.52
C SER A 60 3.67 -3.10 -11.69
N GLU A 61 4.42 -3.80 -10.83
CA GLU A 61 3.86 -4.79 -9.90
C GLU A 61 3.00 -4.09 -8.84
N ALA A 62 3.49 -2.98 -8.28
CA ALA A 62 2.74 -2.18 -7.32
C ALA A 62 1.41 -1.72 -7.89
N ARG A 63 1.42 -1.20 -9.14
CA ARG A 63 0.21 -0.75 -9.83
C ARG A 63 -0.76 -1.90 -10.07
N SER A 64 -0.29 -3.06 -10.53
CA SER A 64 -1.16 -4.22 -10.75
C SER A 64 -1.82 -4.71 -9.45
N VAL A 65 -1.09 -4.69 -8.33
CA VAL A 65 -1.65 -5.01 -7.01
C VAL A 65 -2.70 -3.97 -6.59
N LEU A 66 -2.44 -2.68 -6.82
CA LEU A 66 -3.39 -1.62 -6.49
C LEU A 66 -4.67 -1.71 -7.34
N GLU A 67 -4.54 -1.95 -8.65
CA GLU A 67 -5.68 -2.18 -9.55
C GLU A 67 -6.51 -3.39 -9.08
N SER A 68 -5.86 -4.50 -8.75
CA SER A 68 -6.56 -5.69 -8.22
C SER A 68 -7.31 -5.40 -6.92
N LEU A 69 -6.79 -4.52 -6.06
CA LEU A 69 -7.47 -4.12 -4.82
C LEU A 69 -8.66 -3.22 -5.08
N ASP A 70 -8.57 -2.33 -6.08
CA ASP A 70 -9.65 -1.45 -6.50
C ASP A 70 -10.83 -2.25 -7.09
N ASP A 71 -10.54 -3.19 -7.99
CA ASP A 71 -11.54 -4.11 -8.57
C ASP A 71 -12.31 -4.88 -7.50
N LEU A 72 -11.61 -5.39 -6.48
CA LEU A 72 -12.23 -6.09 -5.37
C LEU A 72 -13.13 -5.14 -4.56
N ASN A 73 -12.67 -3.91 -4.31
CA ASN A 73 -13.44 -2.92 -3.56
C ASN A 73 -14.74 -2.54 -4.27
N ASP A 74 -14.69 -2.36 -5.59
CA ASP A 74 -15.87 -2.10 -6.43
C ASP A 74 -16.86 -3.25 -6.39
N MET A 75 -16.39 -4.50 -6.53
CA MET A 75 -17.24 -5.68 -6.38
C MET A 75 -17.94 -5.74 -5.02
N TYR A 76 -17.23 -5.41 -3.93
CA TYR A 76 -17.83 -5.39 -2.60
C TYR A 76 -18.85 -4.26 -2.44
N ALA A 77 -18.59 -3.08 -3.01
CA ALA A 77 -19.52 -1.95 -3.00
C ALA A 77 -20.84 -2.30 -3.72
N ASP A 78 -20.76 -2.89 -4.91
CA ASP A 78 -21.93 -3.35 -5.67
C ASP A 78 -22.76 -4.37 -4.89
N GLN A 79 -22.11 -5.34 -4.24
CA GLN A 79 -22.79 -6.33 -3.41
C GLN A 79 -23.52 -5.70 -2.22
N LEU A 80 -22.89 -4.73 -1.55
CA LEU A 80 -23.50 -3.97 -0.45
C LEU A 80 -24.72 -3.18 -0.92
N HIS A 81 -24.62 -2.52 -2.08
CA HIS A 81 -25.73 -1.76 -2.67
C HIS A 81 -26.90 -2.66 -3.07
N ALA A 82 -26.62 -3.82 -3.68
CA ALA A 82 -27.66 -4.80 -4.03
C ALA A 82 -28.39 -5.30 -2.77
N HIS A 83 -27.66 -5.67 -1.73
CA HIS A 83 -28.24 -6.11 -0.46
C HIS A 83 -29.09 -5.03 0.21
N ALA A 84 -28.64 -3.77 0.20
CA ALA A 84 -29.40 -2.65 0.74
C ALA A 84 -30.74 -2.49 0.00
N ALA A 85 -30.71 -2.48 -1.34
CA ALA A 85 -31.91 -2.33 -2.17
C ALA A 85 -32.90 -3.49 -2.00
N GLU A 86 -32.43 -4.72 -1.83
CA GLU A 86 -33.28 -5.88 -1.54
C GLU A 86 -33.93 -5.77 -0.16
N SER A 87 -33.17 -5.32 0.86
CA SER A 87 -33.67 -5.18 2.22
C SER A 87 -34.78 -4.11 2.35
N GLU A 88 -34.73 -3.05 1.53
CA GLU A 88 -35.77 -2.02 1.49
C GLU A 88 -37.04 -2.53 0.80
N ARG A 89 -36.92 -3.29 -0.29
CA ARG A 89 -38.06 -3.90 -0.98
C ARG A 89 -38.80 -4.91 -0.11
N GLN A 90 -38.09 -5.65 0.75
CA GLN A 90 -38.67 -6.65 1.65
C GLN A 90 -39.38 -6.03 2.87
N ARG A 91 -39.11 -4.76 3.18
CA ARG A 91 -39.74 -4.00 4.27
C ARG A 91 -41.01 -3.23 3.85
N SER A 92 -41.34 -3.22 2.55
CA SER A 92 -42.58 -2.68 1.99
C SER A 92 -43.61 -3.77 1.73
#